data_AF-A0A3L7NJ90-F1
#
_entry.id   AF-A0A3L7NJ90-F1
#
_cell.length_a   1.000
_cell.length_b   1.000
_cell.length_c   1.000
_cell.angle_alpha   90.00
_cell.angle_beta   90.00
_cell.angle_gamma   90.00
#
_symmetry.space_group_name_H-M   'P 1'
#
loop_
_entity.id
_entity.type
_entity.pdbx_description
1 polymer ?
#
loop_
_entity_poly.entity_id
_entity_poly.type
_entity_poly.pdbx_seq_one_letter_code
_entity_poly.pdbx_strand_id
1 'polypeptide(L)'
;MLHFRQTGGWHVFLRSQSLPEDTLTEKPPKQEATGVTEWHEYPADDFVPYPIRIAVRDGVIVDVDGKDSNASLKNLISTKYVIGDADGTDVTRLLCRTIDLEMPKPDGSIAELSVIRPLWWLQGTGAAVGGSIDIGLYEIGLSGEATVLAIGPCDVDSRETLPGISIVTGTIRHRNATVWDLTFDDRTEETLGVTANHPLYSETRHAWIPAGDLQFDEVVRTLNGHSTLTARTQRPTRETVFNLEVHRSHAYHVSGLGVLAHNSSILDCTKTNIHRGGSDFKPKYDMGEVKMKDGLVQPTRGVSLELDIARAIAPQ
;
A
#
# COMPACT_ATOMS: atom_id res chain seq x y z
N MET A 1 -0.46 10.66 -0.33
CA MET A 1 0.40 10.92 0.83
C MET A 1 -0.10 12.13 1.59
N LEU A 2 0.20 12.18 2.88
CA LEU A 2 -0.37 13.11 3.85
C LEU A 2 0.71 13.96 4.51
N HIS A 3 0.39 15.20 4.84
CA HIS A 3 1.27 16.08 5.60
C HIS A 3 0.78 16.17 7.05
N PHE A 4 1.66 15.91 8.01
CA PHE A 4 1.37 16.05 9.44
C PHE A 4 2.04 17.32 9.99
N ARG A 5 1.29 18.19 10.69
CA ARG A 5 1.86 19.39 11.33
C ARG A 5 2.64 18.98 12.58
N GLN A 6 3.86 19.50 12.76
CA GLN A 6 4.76 19.17 13.88
C GLN A 6 4.27 19.59 15.28
N THR A 7 3.19 20.36 15.39
CA THR A 7 2.82 21.05 16.65
C THR A 7 1.74 20.35 17.49
N GLY A 8 1.35 19.13 17.15
CA GLY A 8 0.42 18.31 17.93
C GLY A 8 0.72 16.84 17.70
N GLY A 9 0.61 16.01 18.73
CA GLY A 9 0.99 14.59 18.68
C GLY A 9 0.45 13.83 17.46
N TRP A 10 1.21 12.82 17.04
CA TRP A 10 0.82 11.88 15.99
C TRP A 10 -0.50 11.20 16.36
N HIS A 11 -1.59 11.53 15.69
CA HIS A 11 -2.86 10.83 15.85
C HIS A 11 -3.23 10.17 14.51
N VAL A 12 -2.66 8.99 14.28
CA VAL A 12 -3.18 8.04 13.29
C VAL A 12 -4.04 7.04 14.06
N PHE A 13 -5.32 6.94 13.70
CA PHE A 13 -6.23 5.99 14.32
C PHE A 13 -6.38 4.78 13.39
N LEU A 14 -5.76 3.67 13.78
CA LEU A 14 -5.94 2.38 13.11
C LEU A 14 -7.16 1.69 13.73
N ARG A 15 -8.34 1.95 13.16
CA ARG A 15 -9.54 1.14 13.38
C ARG A 15 -9.92 0.49 12.06
N SER A 16 -9.94 -0.84 12.00
CA SER A 16 -10.57 -1.53 10.90
C SER A 16 -12.09 -1.45 11.07
N GLN A 17 -12.76 -0.81 10.12
CA GLN A 17 -14.19 -1.00 9.88
C GLN A 17 -14.33 -1.88 8.65
N SER A 18 -15.44 -2.63 8.55
CA SER A 18 -15.82 -3.29 7.31
C SER A 18 -15.93 -2.23 6.20
N LEU A 19 -15.00 -2.26 5.26
CA LEU A 19 -15.06 -1.42 4.08
C LEU A 19 -16.34 -1.75 3.29
N PRO A 20 -17.02 -0.75 2.70
CA PRO A 20 -18.01 -1.03 1.67
C PRO A 20 -17.33 -1.80 0.54
N GLU A 21 -18.00 -2.81 -0.01
CA GLU A 21 -17.42 -3.73 -1.00
C GLU A 21 -16.76 -2.96 -2.16
N ASP A 22 -15.48 -3.25 -2.39
CA ASP A 22 -14.65 -2.62 -3.41
C ASP A 22 -15.16 -2.90 -4.83
N THR A 23 -15.33 -1.85 -5.64
CA THR A 23 -15.48 -1.94 -7.11
C THR A 23 -14.17 -1.69 -7.88
N LEU A 24 -13.00 -1.65 -7.23
CA LEU A 24 -11.71 -1.42 -7.90
C LEU A 24 -10.60 -2.47 -7.61
N THR A 25 -10.94 -3.60 -7.01
CA THR A 25 -10.02 -4.75 -7.01
C THR A 25 -10.36 -5.65 -8.19
N GLU A 26 -9.53 -5.60 -9.24
CA GLU A 26 -9.26 -6.86 -9.93
C GLU A 26 -8.68 -7.78 -8.85
N LYS A 27 -9.52 -8.69 -8.35
CA LYS A 27 -9.06 -9.77 -7.49
C LYS A 27 -7.83 -10.36 -8.17
N PRO A 28 -6.69 -10.53 -7.48
CA PRO A 28 -5.62 -11.34 -8.02
C PRO A 28 -6.25 -12.65 -8.49
N PRO A 29 -5.82 -13.19 -9.66
CA PRO A 29 -6.41 -14.40 -10.18
C PRO A 29 -6.47 -15.40 -9.04
N LYS A 30 -7.69 -15.87 -8.72
CA LYS A 30 -7.87 -16.91 -7.71
C LYS A 30 -6.88 -18.01 -8.07
N GLN A 31 -5.88 -18.25 -7.23
CA GLN A 31 -5.15 -19.50 -7.31
C GLN A 31 -6.24 -20.58 -7.18
N GLU A 32 -6.48 -21.31 -8.27
CA GLU A 32 -7.32 -22.50 -8.22
C GLU A 32 -6.71 -23.40 -7.16
N ALA A 33 -7.51 -23.83 -6.19
CA ALA A 33 -7.05 -24.74 -5.14
C ALA A 33 -6.59 -26.03 -5.81
N THR A 34 -5.28 -26.18 -5.97
CA THR A 34 -4.67 -27.33 -6.63
C THR A 34 -4.68 -28.54 -5.70
N GLY A 35 -4.83 -28.32 -4.39
CA GLY A 35 -4.69 -29.33 -3.33
C GLY A 35 -3.26 -29.86 -3.20
N VAL A 36 -2.31 -29.31 -3.96
CA VAL A 36 -0.90 -29.72 -3.96
C VAL A 36 -0.21 -29.04 -2.77
N THR A 37 0.52 -29.84 -1.99
CA THR A 37 1.39 -29.33 -0.94
C THR A 37 2.78 -29.06 -1.52
N GLU A 38 3.25 -27.82 -1.39
CA GLU A 38 4.58 -27.39 -1.79
C GLU A 38 5.45 -27.13 -0.57
N TRP A 39 6.72 -27.56 -0.64
CA TRP A 39 7.70 -27.27 0.41
C TRP A 39 8.54 -26.06 0.03
N HIS A 40 8.65 -25.12 0.95
CA HIS A 40 9.52 -23.95 0.84
C HIS A 40 10.55 -23.98 1.96
N GLU A 41 11.78 -23.62 1.62
CA GLU A 41 12.91 -23.61 2.54
C GLU A 41 13.56 -22.23 2.52
N TYR A 42 13.76 -21.68 3.71
CA TYR A 42 14.43 -20.41 3.93
C TYR A 42 15.69 -20.67 4.75
N PRO A 43 16.85 -20.09 4.35
CA PRO A 43 18.09 -20.27 5.09
C PRO A 43 18.02 -19.61 6.47
N ALA A 44 18.92 -20.03 7.36
CA ALA A 44 19.15 -19.32 8.61
C ALA A 44 19.63 -17.89 8.35
N ASP A 45 19.32 -16.98 9.27
CA ASP A 45 19.84 -15.62 9.30
C ASP A 45 20.20 -15.17 10.72
N ASP A 46 20.63 -13.92 10.85
CA ASP A 46 21.09 -13.34 12.12
C ASP A 46 19.99 -13.29 13.21
N PHE A 47 18.72 -13.45 12.83
CA PHE A 47 17.57 -13.37 13.74
C PHE A 47 16.94 -14.74 13.99
N VAL A 48 16.98 -15.64 13.01
CA VAL A 48 16.57 -17.04 13.13
C VAL A 48 17.76 -17.92 12.72
N PRO A 49 18.57 -18.40 13.70
CA PRO A 49 19.86 -19.06 13.44
C PRO A 49 19.71 -20.54 13.02
N TYR A 50 18.62 -20.88 12.34
CA TYR A 50 18.34 -22.20 11.79
C TYR A 50 17.47 -22.06 10.54
N PRO A 51 17.61 -22.96 9.55
CA PRO A 51 16.76 -22.95 8.38
C PRO A 51 15.31 -23.20 8.78
N ILE A 52 14.37 -22.63 8.02
CA ILE A 52 12.94 -22.83 8.20
C ILE A 52 12.39 -23.54 6.97
N ARG A 53 11.80 -24.71 7.14
CA ARG A 53 11.09 -25.45 6.09
C ARG A 53 9.62 -25.50 6.42
N ILE A 54 8.78 -25.04 5.49
CA ILE A 54 7.33 -25.03 5.63
C ILE A 54 6.69 -25.76 4.45
N ALA A 55 5.63 -26.51 4.74
CA ALA A 55 4.76 -27.07 3.73
C ALA A 55 3.53 -26.17 3.60
N VAL A 56 3.30 -25.63 2.41
CA VAL A 56 2.15 -24.76 2.11
C VAL A 56 1.19 -25.52 1.20
N ARG A 57 -0.09 -25.51 1.54
CA ARG A 57 -1.17 -26.03 0.70
C ARG A 57 -2.31 -25.02 0.68
N ASP A 58 -2.75 -24.66 -0.51
CA ASP A 58 -3.83 -23.69 -0.73
C ASP A 58 -3.64 -22.36 0.07
N GLY A 59 -2.39 -21.86 0.10
CA GLY A 59 -2.04 -20.62 0.79
C GLY A 59 -2.00 -20.71 2.32
N VAL A 60 -1.95 -21.91 2.89
CA VAL A 60 -1.89 -22.13 4.34
C VAL A 60 -0.75 -23.08 4.68
N ILE A 61 -0.01 -22.77 5.75
CA ILE A 61 1.05 -23.66 6.27
C ILE A 61 0.40 -24.88 6.93
N VAL A 62 0.70 -26.07 6.43
CA VAL A 62 0.15 -27.35 6.92
C VAL A 62 1.15 -28.23 7.67
N ASP A 63 2.45 -27.99 7.49
CA ASP A 63 3.52 -28.70 8.18
C ASP A 63 4.79 -27.84 8.25
N VAL A 64 5.69 -28.16 9.19
CA VAL A 64 6.95 -27.43 9.44
C VAL A 64 8.08 -28.38 9.82
N ASP A 65 9.26 -28.21 9.23
CA ASP A 65 10.53 -28.89 9.55
C ASP A 65 10.47 -30.43 9.73
N GLY A 66 9.36 -31.08 9.35
CA GLY A 66 9.12 -32.49 9.62
C GLY A 66 9.24 -32.85 11.11
N LYS A 67 10.00 -33.92 11.40
CA LYS A 67 10.10 -34.53 12.74
C LYS A 67 10.91 -33.71 13.75
N ASP A 68 11.71 -32.74 13.30
CA ASP A 68 12.69 -32.00 14.13
C ASP A 68 12.24 -30.58 14.49
N SER A 69 10.95 -30.26 14.32
CA SER A 69 10.40 -28.93 14.57
C SER A 69 10.32 -28.55 16.06
N ASN A 70 10.81 -27.35 16.38
CA ASN A 70 10.66 -26.74 17.70
C ASN A 70 9.26 -26.13 17.91
N ALA A 71 8.92 -25.75 19.15
CA ALA A 71 7.59 -25.22 19.49
C ALA A 71 7.24 -23.93 18.74
N SER A 72 8.22 -23.05 18.49
CA SER A 72 8.02 -21.79 17.75
C SER A 72 7.64 -22.05 16.30
N LEU A 73 8.27 -23.03 15.66
CA LEU A 73 7.94 -23.43 14.29
C LEU A 73 6.56 -24.09 14.22
N LYS A 74 6.21 -24.96 15.19
CA LYS A 74 4.89 -25.58 15.24
C LYS A 74 3.76 -24.56 15.33
N ASN A 75 4.01 -23.39 15.92
CA ASN A 75 3.06 -22.28 15.95
C ASN A 75 2.78 -21.70 14.55
N LEU A 76 3.60 -21.99 13.53
CA LEU A 76 3.32 -21.53 12.16
C LEU A 76 2.24 -22.36 11.45
N ILE A 77 1.91 -23.56 11.93
CA ILE A 77 0.84 -24.37 11.32
C ILE A 77 -0.49 -23.60 11.38
N SER A 78 -1.26 -23.65 10.29
CA SER A 78 -2.51 -22.89 10.05
C SER A 78 -2.34 -21.39 9.78
N THR A 79 -1.11 -20.90 9.67
CA THR A 79 -0.83 -19.51 9.24
C THR A 79 -1.12 -19.36 7.75
N LYS A 80 -1.76 -18.26 7.35
CA LYS A 80 -1.90 -17.93 5.93
C LYS A 80 -0.55 -17.51 5.37
N TYR A 81 -0.13 -18.12 4.27
CA TYR A 81 1.16 -17.88 3.65
C TYR A 81 1.03 -18.12 2.15
N VAL A 82 0.77 -17.04 1.42
CA VAL A 82 0.50 -17.08 -0.02
C VAL A 82 1.71 -16.53 -0.76
N ILE A 83 2.46 -17.42 -1.42
CA ILE A 83 3.65 -17.02 -2.18
C ILE A 83 3.24 -16.07 -3.31
N GLY A 84 3.92 -14.92 -3.40
CA GLY A 84 3.60 -13.88 -4.39
C GLY A 84 2.42 -12.98 -4.00
N ASP A 85 1.83 -13.15 -2.82
CA ASP A 85 0.77 -12.29 -2.30
C ASP A 85 1.02 -11.92 -0.83
N ALA A 86 1.52 -10.70 -0.62
CA ALA A 86 1.82 -10.21 0.72
C ALA A 86 0.57 -9.90 1.56
N ASP A 87 -0.60 -9.64 0.94
CA ASP A 87 -1.86 -9.47 1.69
C ASP A 87 -2.48 -10.81 2.08
N GLY A 88 -2.36 -11.79 1.18
CA GLY A 88 -2.72 -13.18 1.43
C GLY A 88 -1.87 -13.83 2.52
N THR A 89 -0.69 -13.28 2.82
CA THR A 89 0.26 -13.79 3.80
C THR A 89 0.10 -13.10 5.16
N ASP A 90 -0.13 -13.87 6.23
CA ASP A 90 -0.06 -13.35 7.60
C ASP A 90 1.37 -12.87 7.91
N VAL A 91 1.47 -11.70 8.55
CA VAL A 91 2.74 -11.19 9.09
C VAL A 91 3.11 -12.00 10.33
N THR A 92 4.32 -12.55 10.37
CA THR A 92 4.84 -13.30 11.53
C THR A 92 6.29 -12.96 11.83
N ARG A 93 6.69 -13.12 13.10
CA ARG A 93 8.07 -12.82 13.53
C ARG A 93 9.12 -13.72 12.88
N LEU A 94 8.77 -14.98 12.61
CA LEU A 94 9.70 -15.96 12.02
C LEU A 94 9.81 -15.79 10.50
N LEU A 95 8.69 -15.57 9.80
CA LEU A 95 8.63 -15.57 8.34
C LEU A 95 8.64 -14.19 7.71
N CYS A 96 8.84 -13.11 8.48
CA CYS A 96 8.94 -11.75 7.95
C CYS A 96 10.20 -11.02 8.46
N ARG A 97 10.63 -10.03 7.71
CA ARG A 97 11.71 -9.10 8.07
C ARG A 97 11.26 -7.66 7.83
N THR A 98 11.81 -6.74 8.60
CA THR A 98 11.75 -5.30 8.28
C THR A 98 12.84 -4.98 7.26
N ILE A 99 12.56 -4.07 6.34
CA ILE A 99 13.47 -3.67 5.28
C ILE A 99 13.40 -2.16 5.17
N ASP A 100 14.53 -1.50 5.39
CA ASP A 100 14.69 -0.07 5.20
C ASP A 100 15.31 0.20 3.83
N LEU A 101 14.70 1.14 3.10
CA LEU A 101 14.99 1.40 1.71
C LEU A 101 15.10 2.91 1.47
N GLU A 102 16.00 3.30 0.58
CA GLU A 102 16.05 4.65 0.03
C GLU A 102 15.95 4.62 -1.48
N MET A 103 15.07 5.46 -2.03
CA MET A 103 14.85 5.58 -3.46
C MET A 103 15.14 7.02 -3.91
N PRO A 104 16.16 7.24 -4.75
CA PRO A 104 16.38 8.55 -5.36
C PRO A 104 15.25 8.86 -6.35
N LYS A 105 14.78 10.09 -6.33
CA LYS A 105 13.71 10.57 -7.23
C LYS A 105 14.28 11.45 -8.34
N PRO A 106 13.57 11.57 -9.48
CA PRO A 106 13.99 12.45 -10.58
C PRO A 106 14.17 13.93 -10.20
N ASP A 107 13.50 14.39 -9.13
CA ASP A 107 13.62 15.76 -8.62
C ASP A 107 14.84 15.99 -7.72
N GLY A 108 15.72 14.99 -7.60
CA GLY A 108 16.93 15.02 -6.78
C GLY A 108 16.71 14.80 -5.28
N SER A 109 15.46 14.63 -4.84
CA SER A 109 15.16 14.27 -3.45
C SER A 109 15.05 12.75 -3.27
N ILE A 110 14.97 12.31 -2.01
CA ILE A 110 14.95 10.89 -1.63
C ILE A 110 13.59 10.54 -1.04
N ALA A 111 13.06 9.37 -1.39
CA ALA A 111 12.00 8.71 -0.65
C ALA A 111 12.61 7.67 0.29
N GLU A 112 12.25 7.75 1.57
CA GLU A 112 12.66 6.82 2.63
C GLU A 112 11.48 5.86 2.86
N LEU A 113 11.71 4.54 2.82
CA LEU A 113 10.67 3.53 3.05
C LEU A 113 11.14 2.54 4.12
N SER A 114 10.23 2.11 4.98
CA SER A 114 10.48 1.02 5.94
C SER A 114 9.30 0.06 5.92
N VAL A 115 9.53 -1.19 5.51
CA VAL A 115 8.47 -2.16 5.19
C VAL A 115 8.70 -3.53 5.78
N ILE A 116 7.62 -4.26 6.02
CA ILE A 116 7.62 -5.64 6.48
C ILE A 116 7.34 -6.54 5.28
N ARG A 117 8.25 -7.46 4.97
CA ARG A 117 8.06 -8.42 3.88
C ARG A 117 8.33 -9.85 4.30
N PRO A 118 7.61 -10.83 3.73
CA PRO A 118 7.82 -12.24 4.02
C PRO A 118 9.12 -12.76 3.40
N LEU A 119 9.68 -13.85 3.95
CA LEU A 119 10.93 -14.45 3.48
C LEU A 119 10.89 -14.86 2.00
N TRP A 120 9.73 -15.32 1.48
CA TRP A 120 9.58 -15.59 0.04
C TRP A 120 9.82 -14.34 -0.82
N TRP A 121 9.48 -13.16 -0.31
CA TRP A 121 9.69 -11.90 -1.03
C TRP A 121 11.16 -11.52 -1.03
N LEU A 122 11.85 -11.66 0.11
CA LEU A 122 13.29 -11.41 0.21
C LEU A 122 14.08 -12.34 -0.72
N GLN A 123 13.74 -13.63 -0.72
CA GLN A 123 14.36 -14.61 -1.60
C GLN A 123 14.04 -14.36 -3.08
N GLY A 124 12.79 -14.00 -3.40
CA GLY A 124 12.36 -13.72 -4.77
C GLY A 124 12.98 -12.44 -5.36
N THR A 125 13.24 -11.43 -4.52
CA THR A 125 13.91 -10.19 -4.93
C THR A 125 15.42 -10.28 -4.92
N GLY A 126 15.98 -11.17 -4.10
CA GLY A 126 17.40 -11.11 -3.75
C GLY A 126 17.75 -9.88 -2.91
N ALA A 127 16.79 -9.32 -2.16
CA ALA A 127 17.04 -8.16 -1.30
C ALA A 127 18.16 -8.46 -0.30
N ALA A 128 19.22 -7.67 -0.37
CA ALA A 128 20.39 -7.78 0.50
C ALA A 128 20.89 -6.38 0.82
N VAL A 129 21.39 -6.17 2.05
CA VAL A 129 21.92 -4.87 2.49
C VAL A 129 23.01 -4.37 1.53
N GLY A 130 22.89 -3.12 1.09
CA GLY A 130 23.75 -2.50 0.08
C GLY A 130 23.39 -2.83 -1.37
N GLY A 131 22.49 -3.79 -1.60
CA GLY A 131 21.93 -4.10 -2.91
C GLY A 131 20.83 -3.13 -3.34
N SER A 132 20.45 -3.20 -4.61
CA SER A 132 19.32 -2.44 -5.16
C SER A 132 18.21 -3.39 -5.60
N ILE A 133 16.98 -2.95 -5.40
CA ILE A 133 15.77 -3.65 -5.83
C ILE A 133 14.85 -2.68 -6.56
N ASP A 134 14.25 -3.12 -7.67
CA ASP A 134 13.25 -2.33 -8.37
C ASP A 134 11.92 -2.37 -7.61
N ILE A 135 11.39 -1.18 -7.34
CA ILE A 135 10.19 -1.00 -6.53
C ILE A 135 9.20 -0.13 -7.29
N GLY A 136 7.96 -0.61 -7.40
CA GLY A 136 6.83 0.17 -7.92
C GLY A 136 5.77 0.44 -6.86
N LEU A 137 5.58 1.71 -6.51
CA LEU A 137 4.48 2.28 -5.72
C LEU A 137 3.69 3.29 -6.56
N TYR A 138 2.95 2.75 -7.52
CA TYR A 138 2.33 3.53 -8.58
C TYR A 138 1.29 4.55 -8.08
N GLU A 139 0.59 4.27 -6.98
CA GLU A 139 -0.42 5.20 -6.42
C GLU A 139 0.19 6.51 -5.92
N ILE A 140 1.38 6.45 -5.33
CA ILE A 140 2.06 7.64 -4.80
C ILE A 140 3.15 8.14 -5.75
N GLY A 141 3.15 7.65 -7.00
CA GLY A 141 4.06 8.07 -8.06
C GLY A 141 5.53 7.78 -7.77
N LEU A 142 5.81 6.75 -6.95
CA LEU A 142 7.16 6.28 -6.68
C LEU A 142 7.41 5.01 -7.49
N SER A 143 8.44 5.02 -8.32
CA SER A 143 8.87 3.82 -9.05
C SER A 143 10.34 3.95 -9.40
N GLY A 144 11.10 2.88 -9.19
CA GLY A 144 12.48 2.76 -9.59
C GLY A 144 13.32 1.98 -8.59
N GLU A 145 14.63 1.98 -8.85
CA GLU A 145 15.62 1.32 -8.03
C GLU A 145 15.69 1.95 -6.63
N ALA A 146 15.49 1.12 -5.61
CA ALA A 146 15.70 1.48 -4.22
C ALA A 146 16.87 0.69 -3.65
N THR A 147 17.73 1.36 -2.89
CA THR A 147 18.84 0.73 -2.18
C THR A 147 18.34 0.16 -0.86
N VAL A 148 18.65 -1.11 -0.58
CA VAL A 148 18.39 -1.75 0.71
C VAL A 148 19.42 -1.26 1.72
N LEU A 149 18.99 -0.51 2.72
CA LEU A 149 19.85 0.06 3.75
C LEU A 149 20.02 -0.89 4.93
N ALA A 150 18.95 -1.57 5.33
CA ALA A 150 18.95 -2.50 6.45
C ALA A 150 17.89 -3.58 6.24
N ILE A 151 18.17 -4.77 6.79
CA ILE A 151 17.21 -5.85 6.97
C ILE A 151 17.22 -6.20 8.45
N GLY A 152 16.06 -6.15 9.09
CA GLY A 152 15.89 -6.33 10.53
C GLY A 152 14.87 -7.41 10.88
N PRO A 153 14.75 -7.76 12.18
CA PRO A 153 13.75 -8.71 12.64
C PRO A 153 12.35 -8.09 12.51
N CYS A 154 11.34 -8.95 12.35
CA CYS A 154 9.94 -8.55 12.47
C CYS A 154 9.46 -8.79 13.91
N ASP A 155 9.05 -7.74 14.61
CA ASP A 155 8.62 -7.83 16.02
C ASP A 155 7.10 -7.95 16.19
N VAL A 156 6.35 -7.94 15.08
CA VAL A 156 4.88 -8.00 15.08
C VAL A 156 4.38 -9.32 14.50
N ASP A 157 3.18 -9.71 14.93
CA ASP A 157 2.48 -10.89 14.44
C ASP A 157 0.99 -10.58 14.24
N SER A 158 0.51 -10.73 13.02
CA SER A 158 -0.88 -10.44 12.64
C SER A 158 -1.89 -11.39 13.29
N ARG A 159 -1.46 -12.55 13.79
CA ARG A 159 -2.32 -13.52 14.46
C ARG A 159 -2.60 -13.16 15.92
N GLU A 160 -1.84 -12.21 16.46
CA GLU A 160 -1.94 -11.71 17.84
C GLU A 160 -2.70 -10.37 17.91
N THR A 161 -3.13 -9.81 16.79
CA THR A 161 -3.82 -8.52 16.77
C THR A 161 -5.22 -8.61 17.36
N LEU A 162 -5.61 -7.61 18.14
CA LEU A 162 -6.99 -7.49 18.61
C LEU A 162 -7.94 -7.21 17.44
N PRO A 163 -9.20 -7.68 17.52
CA PRO A 163 -10.23 -7.29 16.55
C PRO A 163 -10.31 -5.77 16.41
N GLY A 164 -10.40 -5.27 15.18
CA GLY A 164 -10.44 -3.84 14.91
C GLY A 164 -9.06 -3.17 14.79
N ILE A 165 -7.95 -3.88 15.01
CA ILE A 165 -6.59 -3.35 14.89
C ILE A 165 -5.91 -3.99 13.67
N SER A 166 -5.23 -3.17 12.88
CA SER A 166 -4.44 -3.61 11.73
C SER A 166 -2.97 -3.25 11.91
N ILE A 167 -2.07 -4.08 11.40
CA ILE A 167 -0.63 -3.84 11.42
C ILE A 167 -0.27 -2.86 10.31
N VAL A 168 0.57 -1.88 10.64
CA VAL A 168 1.27 -1.08 9.63
C VAL A 168 2.45 -1.91 9.12
N THR A 169 2.40 -2.30 7.85
CA THR A 169 3.44 -3.08 7.18
C THR A 169 4.37 -2.23 6.36
N GLY A 170 4.13 -0.93 6.26
CA GLY A 170 5.00 -0.02 5.54
C GLY A 170 4.81 1.42 5.98
N THR A 171 5.92 2.14 6.04
CA THR A 171 5.93 3.60 6.17
C THR A 171 6.73 4.18 5.03
N ILE A 172 6.24 5.28 4.47
CA ILE A 172 6.92 5.99 3.39
C ILE A 172 7.02 7.45 3.81
N ARG A 173 8.19 8.03 3.63
CA ARG A 173 8.45 9.46 3.78
C ARG A 173 8.97 10.00 2.46
N HIS A 174 8.25 10.98 1.94
CA HIS A 174 8.55 11.61 0.66
C HIS A 174 8.78 13.10 0.87
N ARG A 175 9.91 13.62 0.39
CA ARG A 175 10.24 15.04 0.45
C ARG A 175 9.89 15.75 -0.84
N ASN A 176 9.70 17.07 -0.78
CA ASN A 176 9.44 17.92 -1.94
C ASN A 176 8.09 17.63 -2.64
N ALA A 177 7.01 17.40 -1.88
CA ALA A 177 5.68 17.18 -2.42
C ALA A 177 4.86 18.49 -2.49
N THR A 178 3.99 18.64 -3.50
CA THR A 178 2.92 19.65 -3.47
C THR A 178 1.80 19.17 -2.56
N VAL A 179 1.41 20.01 -1.60
CA VAL A 179 0.37 19.73 -0.62
C VAL A 179 -0.79 20.70 -0.78
N TRP A 180 -2.00 20.16 -0.71
CA TRP A 180 -3.25 20.90 -0.57
C TRP A 180 -3.72 20.80 0.86
N ASP A 181 -4.15 21.92 1.44
CA ASP A 181 -4.92 21.95 2.66
C ASP A 181 -6.41 21.89 2.30
N LEU A 182 -7.07 20.81 2.71
CA LEU A 182 -8.51 20.65 2.59
C LEU A 182 -9.18 21.06 3.91
N THR A 183 -10.18 21.94 3.81
CA THR A 183 -11.01 22.38 4.94
C THR A 183 -12.33 21.66 4.89
N PHE A 184 -12.73 21.08 6.03
CA PHE A 184 -13.99 20.37 6.16
C PHE A 184 -14.92 21.06 7.16
N ASP A 185 -16.20 21.17 6.82
CA ASP A 185 -17.24 21.78 7.66
C ASP A 185 -16.87 23.19 8.15
N ASP A 186 -16.22 23.99 7.29
CA ASP A 186 -15.72 25.35 7.57
C ASP A 186 -14.68 25.46 8.72
N ARG A 187 -14.12 24.33 9.18
CA ARG A 187 -13.12 24.27 10.27
C ARG A 187 -11.71 24.62 9.78
N THR A 188 -11.45 25.91 9.63
CA THR A 188 -10.18 26.44 9.10
C THR A 188 -8.94 26.13 9.95
N GLU A 189 -9.14 25.84 11.23
CA GLU A 189 -8.10 25.47 12.20
C GLU A 189 -7.65 24.01 12.10
N GLU A 190 -8.49 23.13 11.53
CA GLU A 190 -8.28 21.68 11.40
C GLU A 190 -8.32 21.25 9.93
N THR A 191 -7.29 21.65 9.16
CA THR A 191 -7.16 21.25 7.76
C THR A 191 -6.43 19.92 7.58
N LEU A 192 -6.82 19.18 6.54
CA LEU A 192 -6.11 17.99 6.08
C LEU A 192 -5.09 18.37 5.00
N GLY A 193 -3.80 18.27 5.34
CA GLY A 193 -2.72 18.40 4.36
C GLY A 193 -2.55 17.11 3.55
N VAL A 194 -2.75 17.15 2.24
CA VAL A 194 -2.76 15.96 1.38
C VAL A 194 -2.23 16.25 -0.03
N THR A 195 -1.58 15.27 -0.66
CA THR A 195 -1.21 15.33 -2.09
C THR A 195 -2.44 15.09 -2.96
N ALA A 196 -2.55 15.78 -4.10
CA ALA A 196 -3.73 15.71 -4.98
C ALA A 196 -4.16 14.28 -5.38
N ASN A 197 -3.20 13.36 -5.56
CA ASN A 197 -3.49 12.00 -6.02
C ASN A 197 -3.92 11.04 -4.90
N HIS A 198 -3.87 11.46 -3.63
CA HIS A 198 -4.17 10.55 -2.53
C HIS A 198 -5.67 10.28 -2.44
N PRO A 199 -6.13 9.03 -2.47
CA PRO A 199 -7.56 8.76 -2.45
C PRO A 199 -8.16 8.94 -1.05
N LEU A 200 -9.29 9.64 -0.99
CA LEU A 200 -10.16 9.79 0.17
C LEU A 200 -11.52 9.15 -0.14
N TYR A 201 -12.17 8.54 0.85
CA TYR A 201 -13.47 7.91 0.61
C TYR A 201 -14.58 8.95 0.54
N SER A 202 -15.21 9.08 -0.62
CA SER A 202 -16.38 9.93 -0.84
C SER A 202 -17.66 9.16 -0.52
N GLU A 203 -18.44 9.66 0.43
CA GLU A 203 -19.80 9.20 0.69
C GLU A 203 -20.77 9.68 -0.38
N THR A 204 -20.49 10.81 -1.03
CA THR A 204 -21.33 11.31 -2.13
C THR A 204 -21.26 10.40 -3.35
N ARG A 205 -20.05 9.88 -3.67
CA ARG A 205 -19.80 9.05 -4.85
C ARG A 205 -19.66 7.56 -4.55
N HIS A 206 -19.65 7.19 -3.27
CA HIS A 206 -19.38 5.83 -2.79
C HIS A 206 -18.12 5.22 -3.43
N ALA A 207 -17.05 6.00 -3.51
CA ALA A 207 -15.82 5.63 -4.18
C ALA A 207 -14.60 6.32 -3.58
N TRP A 208 -13.42 5.72 -3.81
CA TRP A 208 -12.14 6.34 -3.52
C TRP A 208 -11.81 7.41 -4.56
N ILE A 209 -11.75 8.66 -4.12
CA ILE A 209 -11.51 9.80 -5.01
C ILE A 209 -10.17 10.45 -4.66
N PRO A 210 -9.29 10.69 -5.65
CA PRO A 210 -8.13 11.56 -5.45
C PRO A 210 -8.53 12.90 -4.80
N ALA A 211 -7.83 13.32 -3.75
CA ALA A 211 -8.09 14.58 -3.03
C ALA A 211 -8.18 15.82 -3.94
N GLY A 212 -7.42 15.86 -5.04
CA GLY A 212 -7.46 16.93 -6.04
C GLY A 212 -8.72 16.91 -6.93
N ASP A 213 -9.41 15.79 -7.01
CA ASP A 213 -10.63 15.58 -7.81
C ASP A 213 -11.91 15.63 -6.95
N LEU A 214 -11.79 15.85 -5.64
CA LEU A 214 -12.93 16.16 -4.78
C LEU A 214 -13.57 17.50 -5.18
N GLN A 215 -14.89 17.52 -5.22
CA GLN A 215 -15.70 18.70 -5.50
C GLN A 215 -16.04 19.43 -4.19
N PHE A 216 -16.30 20.74 -4.25
CA PHE A 216 -16.91 21.43 -3.11
C PHE A 216 -18.27 20.82 -2.78
N ASP A 217 -18.64 20.87 -1.51
CA ASP A 217 -19.83 20.21 -0.94
C ASP A 217 -19.78 18.66 -0.99
N GLU A 218 -18.64 18.07 -1.38
CA GLU A 218 -18.46 16.63 -1.35
C GLU A 218 -18.30 16.10 0.08
N VAL A 219 -19.05 15.05 0.40
CA VAL A 219 -19.09 14.44 1.72
C VAL A 219 -18.08 13.30 1.76
N VAL A 220 -17.11 13.36 2.67
CA VAL A 220 -16.10 12.33 2.91
C VAL A 220 -16.39 11.55 4.20
N ARG A 221 -16.01 10.27 4.24
CA ARG A 221 -16.12 9.46 5.46
C ARG A 221 -15.06 9.86 6.48
N THR A 222 -15.48 9.93 7.75
CA THR A 222 -14.61 10.21 8.90
C THR A 222 -14.77 9.16 9.99
N LEU A 223 -13.95 9.23 11.05
CA LEU A 223 -14.02 8.30 12.17
C LEU A 223 -15.38 8.36 12.91
N ASN A 224 -16.00 9.55 12.92
CA ASN A 224 -17.23 9.83 13.66
C ASN A 224 -18.44 10.08 12.73
N GLY A 225 -18.37 9.63 11.48
CA GLY A 225 -19.45 9.78 10.50
C GLY A 225 -18.92 10.35 9.19
N HIS A 226 -19.24 11.61 8.91
CA HIS A 226 -18.90 12.27 7.66
C HIS A 226 -18.58 13.76 7.84
N SER A 227 -17.91 14.32 6.85
CA SER A 227 -17.52 15.74 6.81
C SER A 227 -17.57 16.27 5.38
N THR A 228 -17.87 17.54 5.19
CA THR A 228 -18.11 18.16 3.88
C THR A 228 -16.95 19.05 3.46
N LEU A 229 -16.42 18.87 2.25
CA LEU A 229 -15.34 19.72 1.73
C LEU A 229 -15.86 21.13 1.44
N THR A 230 -15.32 22.12 2.14
CA THR A 230 -15.77 23.53 2.09
C THR A 230 -14.72 24.45 1.47
N ALA A 231 -13.44 24.15 1.64
CA ALA A 231 -12.37 24.90 1.01
C ALA A 231 -11.17 24.03 0.66
N ARG A 232 -10.38 24.50 -0.30
CA ARG A 232 -9.14 23.87 -0.73
C ARG A 232 -8.11 24.94 -1.11
N THR A 233 -6.94 24.88 -0.50
CA THR A 233 -5.85 25.82 -0.76
C THR A 233 -4.54 25.07 -0.99
N GLN A 234 -3.84 25.36 -2.08
CA GLN A 234 -2.51 24.80 -2.29
C GLN A 234 -1.50 25.53 -1.41
N ARG A 235 -0.63 24.80 -0.72
CA ARG A 235 0.48 25.42 -0.01
C ARG A 235 1.49 26.01 -1.00
N PRO A 236 2.10 27.16 -0.67
CA PRO A 236 3.10 27.80 -1.53
C PRO A 236 4.43 27.03 -1.52
N THR A 237 4.69 26.27 -0.45
CA THR A 237 5.91 25.50 -0.23
C THR A 237 5.72 24.04 -0.59
N ARG A 238 6.84 23.41 -0.97
CA ARG A 238 6.92 21.96 -1.12
C ARG A 238 7.24 21.35 0.24
N GLU A 239 6.54 20.29 0.58
CA GLU A 239 6.52 19.76 1.94
C GLU A 239 7.06 18.33 2.01
N THR A 240 7.35 17.89 3.23
CA THR A 240 7.54 16.46 3.52
C THR A 240 6.18 15.82 3.81
N VAL A 241 5.88 14.73 3.12
CA VAL A 241 4.64 13.96 3.28
C VAL A 241 4.96 12.52 3.62
N PHE A 242 3.96 11.83 4.15
CA PHE A 242 4.07 10.48 4.68
C PHE A 242 2.94 9.59 4.14
N ASN A 243 3.18 8.29 4.07
CA ASN A 243 2.18 7.27 3.74
C ASN A 243 2.34 6.08 4.67
N LEU A 244 1.26 5.30 4.83
CA LEU A 244 1.25 4.04 5.55
C LEU A 244 0.74 2.93 4.63
N GLU A 245 1.39 1.78 4.64
CA GLU A 245 0.85 0.52 4.15
C GLU A 245 0.25 -0.23 5.34
N VAL A 246 -1.02 -0.59 5.24
CA VAL A 246 -1.75 -1.27 6.33
C VAL A 246 -2.16 -2.64 5.83
N HIS A 247 -1.75 -3.67 6.57
CA HIS A 247 -1.96 -5.06 6.19
C HIS A 247 -3.45 -5.34 5.87
N ARG A 248 -3.72 -5.81 4.64
CA ARG A 248 -5.04 -6.16 4.09
C ARG A 248 -6.04 -5.02 3.91
N SER A 249 -6.19 -4.14 4.90
CA SER A 249 -7.25 -3.13 4.85
C SER A 249 -6.95 -2.02 3.87
N HIS A 250 -5.67 -1.71 3.63
CA HIS A 250 -5.26 -0.65 2.69
C HIS A 250 -5.93 0.69 2.95
N ALA A 251 -6.40 0.91 4.18
CA ALA A 251 -7.18 2.08 4.54
C ALA A 251 -6.93 2.44 6.00
N TYR A 252 -6.91 3.73 6.29
CA TYR A 252 -6.65 4.27 7.62
C TYR A 252 -7.24 5.66 7.80
N HIS A 253 -7.50 6.05 9.06
CA HIS A 253 -8.05 7.35 9.40
C HIS A 253 -6.95 8.35 9.77
N VAL A 254 -7.04 9.56 9.23
CA VAL A 254 -6.02 10.62 9.40
C VAL A 254 -6.61 11.96 9.79
N SER A 255 -5.75 12.83 10.34
CA SER A 255 -6.11 14.13 10.97
C SER A 255 -6.96 13.98 12.23
N GLY A 256 -7.20 15.10 12.93
CA GLY A 256 -8.10 15.13 14.09
C GLY A 256 -9.55 14.74 13.75
N LEU A 257 -9.96 14.94 12.50
CA LEU A 257 -11.26 14.52 11.98
C LEU A 257 -11.37 13.01 11.77
N GLY A 258 -10.22 12.35 11.60
CA GLY A 258 -10.17 10.95 11.18
C GLY A 258 -10.76 10.75 9.80
N VAL A 259 -10.41 11.57 8.80
CA VAL A 259 -10.82 11.35 7.40
C VAL A 259 -10.29 10.00 6.91
N LEU A 260 -11.13 9.21 6.26
CA LEU A 260 -10.78 7.89 5.73
C LEU A 260 -9.98 8.03 4.44
N ALA A 261 -8.72 7.61 4.49
CA ALA A 261 -7.80 7.59 3.36
C ALA A 261 -7.46 6.15 2.94
N HIS A 262 -7.04 5.98 1.69
CA HIS A 262 -6.65 4.70 1.11
C HIS A 262 -5.17 4.65 0.74
N ASN A 263 -4.64 3.43 0.68
CA ASN A 263 -3.39 3.06 0.06
C ASN A 263 -3.64 1.84 -0.83
N SER A 264 -3.93 2.06 -2.10
CA SER A 264 -4.17 1.06 -3.15
C SER A 264 -2.96 0.20 -3.57
N SER A 265 -1.76 0.37 -3.00
CA SER A 265 -0.62 -0.46 -3.41
C SER A 265 0.25 -0.95 -2.26
N ILE A 266 0.34 -2.28 -2.15
CA ILE A 266 1.46 -2.98 -1.51
C ILE A 266 2.71 -2.76 -2.36
N LEU A 267 3.89 -2.58 -1.75
CA LEU A 267 5.15 -2.80 -2.48
C LEU A 267 5.26 -4.27 -2.88
N ASP A 268 4.85 -4.57 -4.10
CA ASP A 268 4.95 -5.88 -4.70
C ASP A 268 5.86 -5.78 -5.94
N CYS A 269 7.09 -6.26 -5.78
CA CYS A 269 8.08 -6.40 -6.84
C CYS A 269 7.84 -7.65 -7.70
N THR A 270 6.91 -8.53 -7.32
CA THR A 270 6.60 -9.77 -8.06
C THR A 270 5.48 -9.59 -9.07
N LYS A 271 4.74 -8.48 -8.99
CA LYS A 271 3.84 -8.04 -10.06
C LYS A 271 4.65 -7.44 -11.21
N THR A 272 4.96 -8.31 -12.16
CA THR A 272 5.28 -7.98 -13.56
C THR A 272 4.51 -6.74 -14.03
N ASN A 273 5.19 -5.90 -14.83
CA ASN A 273 4.67 -4.78 -15.62
C ASN A 273 3.13 -4.65 -15.52
N ILE A 274 2.66 -3.71 -14.69
CA ILE A 274 1.22 -3.47 -14.58
C ILE A 274 0.77 -2.84 -15.89
N HIS A 275 0.04 -3.58 -16.72
CA HIS A 275 -0.57 -3.04 -17.93
C HIS A 275 -1.99 -2.58 -17.59
N ARG A 276 -2.38 -1.37 -18.01
CA ARG A 276 -3.71 -0.79 -17.73
C ARG A 276 -4.32 -0.17 -18.97
N GLY A 277 -5.65 -0.17 -19.07
CA GLY A 277 -6.40 0.47 -20.16
C GLY A 277 -6.28 -0.25 -21.50
N GLY A 278 -7.18 0.05 -22.45
CA GLY A 278 -7.19 -0.51 -23.80
C GLY A 278 -6.52 0.39 -24.86
N SER A 279 -6.68 0.05 -26.14
CA SER A 279 -6.11 0.80 -27.28
C SER A 279 -6.62 2.25 -27.41
N ASP A 280 -7.64 2.61 -26.63
CA ASP A 280 -8.30 3.90 -26.54
C ASP A 280 -7.88 4.73 -25.31
N PHE A 281 -6.95 4.21 -24.49
CA PHE A 281 -6.47 4.88 -23.29
C PHE A 281 -5.76 6.22 -23.60
N LYS A 282 -6.28 7.30 -23.02
CA LYS A 282 -5.64 8.62 -23.03
C LYS A 282 -5.23 9.01 -21.60
N PRO A 283 -3.93 9.12 -21.29
CA PRO A 283 -3.49 9.56 -19.98
C PRO A 283 -3.87 11.03 -19.74
N LYS A 284 -4.36 11.33 -18.53
CA LYS A 284 -4.75 12.70 -18.09
C LYS A 284 -3.56 13.65 -17.94
N TYR A 285 -2.33 13.13 -17.88
CA TYR A 285 -1.09 13.89 -17.70
C TYR A 285 -0.04 13.51 -18.74
N ASP A 286 0.86 14.45 -19.07
CA ASP A 286 2.00 14.18 -19.95
C ASP A 286 2.98 13.22 -19.24
N MET A 287 2.88 11.95 -19.59
CA MET A 287 3.63 10.84 -18.99
C MET A 287 4.93 10.53 -19.74
N GLY A 288 5.33 11.34 -20.72
CA GLY A 288 6.38 10.98 -21.67
C GLY A 288 5.91 9.88 -22.65
N GLU A 289 6.85 9.15 -23.26
CA GLU A 289 6.51 8.07 -24.20
C GLU A 289 5.73 6.93 -23.51
N VAL A 290 4.46 6.79 -23.89
CA VAL A 290 3.59 5.69 -23.48
C VAL A 290 3.91 4.46 -24.33
N LYS A 291 4.35 3.36 -23.71
CA LYS A 291 4.58 2.10 -24.42
C LYS A 291 3.30 1.27 -24.44
N MET A 292 2.94 0.79 -25.63
CA MET A 292 1.79 -0.11 -25.85
C MET A 292 2.30 -1.53 -25.99
N LYS A 293 1.68 -2.48 -25.28
CA LYS A 293 1.95 -3.92 -25.42
C LYS A 293 0.65 -4.70 -25.28
N ASP A 294 0.37 -5.61 -26.21
CA ASP A 294 -0.84 -6.43 -26.25
C ASP A 294 -2.16 -5.62 -26.19
N GLY A 295 -2.15 -4.41 -26.76
CA GLY A 295 -3.30 -3.50 -26.75
C GLY A 295 -3.53 -2.77 -25.43
N LEU A 296 -2.65 -2.97 -24.44
CA LEU A 296 -2.70 -2.33 -23.12
C LEU A 296 -1.55 -1.34 -22.96
N VAL A 297 -1.77 -0.30 -22.15
CA VAL A 297 -0.72 0.67 -21.82
C VAL A 297 0.17 0.08 -20.74
N GLN A 298 1.49 0.15 -20.96
CA GLN A 298 2.51 -0.13 -19.96
C GLN A 298 3.02 1.21 -19.43
N PRO A 299 2.40 1.76 -18.37
CA PRO A 299 2.79 3.04 -17.84
C PRO A 299 4.13 2.94 -17.12
N THR A 300 5.03 3.89 -17.39
CA THR A 300 6.29 4.03 -16.68
C THR A 300 6.13 4.78 -15.34
N ARG A 301 4.94 5.36 -15.08
CA ARG A 301 4.56 6.13 -13.88
C ARG A 301 3.04 6.01 -13.65
N GLY A 302 2.56 6.16 -12.40
CA GLY A 302 1.14 6.04 -12.06
C GLY A 302 0.21 6.88 -12.95
N VAL A 303 -0.90 6.29 -13.43
CA VAL A 303 -1.85 6.97 -14.33
C VAL A 303 -3.19 7.20 -13.65
N SER A 304 -3.74 8.40 -13.86
CA SER A 304 -5.16 8.68 -13.59
C SER A 304 -5.92 8.78 -14.91
N LEU A 305 -7.15 8.29 -14.90
CA LEU A 305 -8.08 8.32 -16.04
C LEU A 305 -8.81 9.67 -16.11
N GLU A 306 -9.06 10.15 -17.31
CA GLU A 306 -10.10 11.13 -17.60
C GLU A 306 -11.37 10.34 -17.94
N LEU A 307 -12.26 10.16 -16.95
CA LEU A 307 -13.64 9.77 -17.23
C LEU A 307 -14.35 11.04 -17.67
N ASP A 308 -14.39 11.27 -18.97
CA ASP A 308 -15.13 12.39 -19.56
C ASP A 308 -16.63 12.13 -19.35
N ILE A 309 -17.19 12.65 -18.25
CA ILE A 309 -18.60 12.46 -17.84
C ILE A 309 -19.58 13.00 -18.90
N ALA A 310 -19.08 13.80 -19.86
CA ALA A 310 -19.89 14.40 -20.92
C ALA A 310 -20.41 13.42 -21.99
N ARG A 311 -19.98 12.14 -22.02
CA ARG A 311 -20.47 11.15 -23.01
C ARG A 311 -21.42 10.08 -22.49
N ALA A 312 -21.72 10.05 -21.18
CA ALA A 312 -22.65 9.08 -20.60
C ALA A 312 -24.12 9.52 -20.64
N ILE A 313 -24.43 10.70 -21.17
CA ILE A 313 -25.80 11.20 -21.34
C ILE A 313 -26.00 11.61 -22.81
N ALA A 314 -26.21 10.62 -23.68
CA ALA A 314 -26.93 10.85 -24.92
C ALA A 314 -28.12 9.87 -24.93
N PRO A 315 -29.37 10.36 -24.93
CA PRO A 315 -30.53 9.49 -25.11
C PRO A 315 -30.55 8.96 -26.55
N GLN A 316 -30.92 7.69 -26.71
CA GLN A 316 -31.42 7.17 -27.98
C GLN A 316 -32.74 7.84 -28.35
#